data_AF-A0A836W6Z4-F1
#
_entry.id   AF-A0A836W6Z4-F1
#
_cell.length_a   1.000
_cell.length_b   1.000
_cell.length_c   1.000
_cell.angle_alpha   90.00
_cell.angle_beta   90.00
_cell.angle_gamma   90.00
#
_symmetry.space_group_name_H-M   'P 1'
#
loop_
_entity.id
_entity.type
_entity.pdbx_description
1 polymer ?
#
loop_
_entity_poly.entity_id
_entity_poly.type
_entity_poly.pdbx_seq_one_letter_code
_entity_poly.pdbx_strand_id
1 'polypeptide(L)'
;MQIKITILPKHDEVPKEFICQFLETALKMDFEECKKLQLSDGSVSVFVYDYNTLYKLKRLGERYSNFLEIRIEKNFTPEDLFKLSFKFIKGNVEFSFKWGSLVFVTALFSFSSYQIISVISSFIQNFIQNVFSIFFVKFFKISEYPEEDFKKVKLSDAFRCCSSNAFGLMLGMLAFWLILGLLLLLFIFLLKEAGWILLGLSILWFLYVYPFIIGLASKGSGFSYGFFAPFKTIFSFSKTFSANYIKIGTYWLFVSAIAIIVGILLAATIVGIPLALMIFLWLTIYSGGLAYLSLKAFEDERNT
;
A
#
# COMPACT_ATOMS: atom_id res chain seq x y z
N MET A 1 6.46 18.71 -9.53
CA MET A 1 6.68 17.55 -8.63
C MET A 1 8.18 17.41 -8.48
N GLN A 2 8.69 17.45 -7.25
CA GLN A 2 10.13 17.32 -6.97
C GLN A 2 10.39 15.88 -6.53
N ILE A 3 11.27 15.18 -7.22
CA ILE A 3 11.60 13.79 -6.91
C ILE A 3 12.99 13.80 -6.25
N LYS A 4 13.06 13.41 -4.98
CA LYS A 4 14.35 13.24 -4.31
C LYS A 4 14.90 11.88 -4.69
N ILE A 5 16.13 11.83 -5.16
CA ILE A 5 16.83 10.61 -5.53
C ILE A 5 18.05 10.53 -4.64
N THR A 6 18.15 9.47 -3.85
CA THR A 6 19.29 9.17 -3.00
C THR A 6 20.04 8.01 -3.62
N ILE A 7 21.31 8.22 -3.94
CA ILE A 7 22.19 7.18 -4.47
C ILE A 7 23.13 6.75 -3.36
N LEU A 8 23.16 5.45 -3.10
CA LEU A 8 23.88 4.83 -2.00
C LEU A 8 24.88 3.81 -2.55
N PRO A 9 26.07 3.67 -1.94
CA PRO A 9 26.93 2.54 -2.20
C PRO A 9 26.27 1.27 -1.63
N LYS A 10 26.22 0.20 -2.42
CA LYS A 10 25.61 -1.07 -1.98
C LYS A 10 26.53 -1.88 -1.06
N HIS A 11 27.83 -1.64 -1.17
CA HIS A 11 28.89 -2.30 -0.41
C HIS A 11 29.90 -1.25 0.06
N ASP A 12 30.49 -1.45 1.24
CA ASP A 12 31.50 -0.54 1.81
C ASP A 12 32.76 -0.41 0.93
N GLU A 13 32.98 -1.38 0.05
CA GLU A 13 34.10 -1.43 -0.90
C GLU A 13 33.92 -0.50 -2.12
N VAL A 14 32.72 0.05 -2.33
CA VAL A 14 32.46 0.96 -3.44
C VAL A 14 33.10 2.32 -3.15
N PRO A 15 34.01 2.82 -4.01
CA PRO A 15 34.67 4.11 -3.78
C PRO A 15 33.65 5.23 -3.63
N LYS A 16 33.83 6.10 -2.64
CA LYS A 16 32.90 7.22 -2.41
C LYS A 16 32.84 8.14 -3.63
N GLU A 17 33.94 8.32 -4.36
CA GLU A 17 33.93 9.14 -5.58
C GLU A 17 33.11 8.52 -6.74
N PHE A 18 32.86 7.21 -6.71
CA PHE A 18 32.14 6.52 -7.79
C PHE A 18 30.71 7.05 -7.99
N ILE A 19 30.04 7.45 -6.91
CA ILE A 19 28.68 8.02 -6.98
C ILE A 19 28.70 9.37 -7.67
N CYS A 20 29.72 10.20 -7.41
CA CYS A 20 29.83 11.49 -8.10
C CYS A 20 30.25 11.36 -9.56
N GLN A 21 31.09 10.39 -9.91
CA GLN A 21 31.38 10.07 -11.31
C GLN A 21 30.14 9.55 -12.05
N PHE A 22 29.33 8.74 -11.38
CA PHE A 22 28.05 8.27 -11.90
C PHE A 22 27.08 9.43 -12.14
N LEU A 23 26.94 10.35 -11.18
CA LEU A 23 26.05 11.51 -11.29
C LEU A 23 26.53 12.52 -12.33
N GLU A 24 27.83 12.74 -12.45
CA GLU A 24 28.43 13.55 -13.52
C GLU A 24 28.09 12.97 -14.90
N THR A 25 28.21 11.64 -15.05
CA THR A 25 27.88 10.97 -16.32
C THR A 25 26.37 10.97 -16.60
N ALA A 26 25.54 10.73 -15.58
CA ALA A 26 24.10 10.55 -15.73
C ALA A 26 23.34 11.88 -15.85
N LEU A 27 23.75 12.89 -15.08
CA LEU A 27 23.07 14.17 -14.91
C LEU A 27 23.84 15.36 -15.47
N LYS A 28 25.10 15.18 -15.90
CA LYS A 28 26.03 16.28 -16.17
C LYS A 28 26.19 17.20 -14.96
N MET A 29 26.09 16.63 -13.77
CA MET A 29 26.30 17.34 -12.51
C MET A 29 27.79 17.57 -12.32
N ASP A 30 28.19 18.77 -11.89
CA ASP A 30 29.58 19.05 -11.61
C ASP A 30 30.11 18.17 -10.47
N PHE A 31 31.29 17.59 -10.66
CA PHE A 31 31.86 16.63 -9.73
C PHE A 31 32.16 17.26 -8.35
N GLU A 32 32.65 18.49 -8.33
CA GLU A 32 32.95 19.22 -7.09
C GLU A 32 31.68 19.71 -6.40
N GLU A 33 30.63 20.01 -7.16
CA GLU A 33 29.28 20.26 -6.61
C GLU A 33 28.67 19.00 -5.99
N CYS A 34 28.87 17.83 -6.60
CA CYS A 34 28.42 16.55 -6.05
C CYS A 34 29.13 16.20 -4.73
N LYS A 35 30.46 16.40 -4.65
CA LYS A 35 31.22 16.15 -3.41
C LYS A 35 30.70 16.96 -2.21
N LYS A 36 30.21 18.18 -2.44
CA LYS A 36 29.62 19.01 -1.37
C LYS A 36 28.30 18.46 -0.83
N LEU A 37 27.59 17.69 -1.64
CA LEU A 37 26.33 17.06 -1.29
C LEU A 37 26.51 15.63 -0.77
N GLN A 38 27.74 15.12 -0.78
CA GLN A 38 28.06 13.79 -0.33
C GLN A 38 28.06 13.71 1.20
N LEU A 39 27.24 12.81 1.74
CA LEU A 39 27.16 12.54 3.17
C LEU A 39 28.31 11.62 3.61
N SER A 40 28.50 11.50 4.93
CA SER A 40 29.58 10.73 5.55
C SER A 40 29.59 9.24 5.15
N ASP A 41 28.42 8.69 4.85
CA ASP A 41 28.20 7.32 4.36
C ASP A 41 28.48 7.17 2.85
N GLY A 42 28.92 8.24 2.18
CA GLY A 42 29.17 8.27 0.75
C GLY A 42 27.92 8.51 -0.10
N SER A 43 26.74 8.62 0.52
CA SER A 43 25.48 8.80 -0.20
C SER A 43 25.32 10.22 -0.74
N VAL A 44 24.59 10.36 -1.84
CA VAL A 44 24.27 11.67 -2.44
C VAL A 44 22.77 11.75 -2.70
N SER A 45 22.13 12.79 -2.18
CA SER A 45 20.73 13.11 -2.47
C SER A 45 20.62 14.26 -3.46
N VAL A 46 19.96 14.02 -4.59
CA VAL A 46 19.73 15.02 -5.65
C VAL A 46 18.23 15.17 -5.89
N PHE A 47 17.78 16.40 -6.10
CA PHE A 47 16.40 16.66 -6.50
C PHE A 47 16.30 16.76 -8.02
N VAL A 48 15.46 15.90 -8.60
CA VAL A 48 15.20 15.87 -10.05
C VAL A 48 13.79 16.38 -10.32
N TYR A 49 13.69 17.29 -11.28
CA TYR A 49 12.45 18.00 -11.63
C TYR A 49 11.80 17.46 -12.91
N ASP A 50 12.50 16.65 -13.71
CA ASP A 50 11.99 16.08 -14.96
C ASP A 50 12.00 14.54 -14.98
N TYR A 51 10.98 13.96 -15.58
CA TYR A 51 10.81 12.50 -15.66
C TYR A 51 11.87 11.82 -16.56
N ASN A 52 12.39 12.52 -17.58
CA ASN A 52 13.37 11.93 -18.51
C ASN A 52 14.71 11.67 -17.81
N THR A 53 15.16 12.62 -16.99
CA THR A 53 16.35 12.46 -16.17
C THR A 53 16.20 11.37 -15.11
N LEU A 54 15.02 11.24 -14.50
CA LEU A 54 14.68 10.12 -13.62
C LEU A 54 14.85 8.77 -14.34
N TYR A 55 14.33 8.62 -15.55
CA TYR A 55 14.48 7.36 -16.32
C TYR A 55 15.93 7.05 -16.67
N LYS A 56 16.71 8.05 -17.07
CA LYS A 56 18.14 7.87 -17.36
C LYS A 56 18.87 7.35 -16.12
N LEU A 57 18.64 7.99 -14.97
CA LEU A 57 19.21 7.56 -13.69
C LEU A 57 18.80 6.13 -13.32
N LYS A 58 17.52 5.77 -13.48
CA LYS A 58 17.05 4.43 -13.19
C LYS A 58 17.69 3.38 -14.10
N ARG A 59 17.69 3.61 -15.41
CA ARG A 59 18.27 2.68 -16.39
C ARG A 59 19.77 2.46 -16.16
N LEU A 60 20.47 3.53 -15.78
CA LEU A 60 21.87 3.45 -15.38
C LEU A 60 21.99 2.72 -14.02
N GLY A 61 21.14 3.03 -13.05
CA GLY A 61 21.07 2.34 -11.77
C GLY A 61 20.84 0.84 -11.87
N GLU A 62 19.97 0.37 -12.78
CA GLU A 62 19.79 -1.05 -13.07
C GLU A 62 21.07 -1.69 -13.61
N ARG A 63 21.77 -0.99 -14.52
CA ARG A 63 23.06 -1.44 -15.06
C ARG A 63 24.15 -1.51 -13.99
N TYR A 64 24.12 -0.63 -12.99
CA TYR A 64 25.07 -0.60 -11.88
C TYR A 64 24.49 -1.14 -10.57
N SER A 65 23.41 -1.93 -10.62
CA SER A 65 22.67 -2.41 -9.44
C SER A 65 23.48 -3.34 -8.51
N ASN A 66 24.64 -3.82 -8.99
CA ASN A 66 25.61 -4.56 -8.19
C ASN A 66 26.47 -3.64 -7.30
N PHE A 67 26.59 -2.36 -7.65
CA PHE A 67 27.45 -1.40 -6.96
C PHE A 67 26.66 -0.30 -6.26
N LEU A 68 25.50 0.07 -6.82
CA LEU A 68 24.70 1.19 -6.36
C LEU A 68 23.29 0.71 -5.97
N GLU A 69 22.79 1.29 -4.89
CA GLU A 69 21.37 1.29 -4.55
C GLU A 69 20.81 2.69 -4.82
N ILE A 70 19.88 2.81 -5.77
CA ILE A 70 19.17 4.07 -6.03
C ILE A 70 17.83 4.01 -5.30
N ARG A 71 17.67 4.88 -4.28
CA ARG A 71 16.40 5.09 -3.59
C ARG A 71 15.72 6.35 -4.13
N ILE A 72 14.48 6.20 -4.57
CA ILE A 72 13.69 7.30 -5.10
C ILE A 72 12.64 7.66 -4.05
N GLU A 73 12.87 8.78 -3.38
CA GLU A 73 11.98 9.34 -2.38
C GLU A 73 11.01 10.32 -3.05
N LYS A 74 9.77 9.86 -3.26
CA LYS A 74 8.67 10.72 -3.70
C LYS A 74 7.82 11.10 -2.50
N ASN A 75 7.74 12.40 -2.22
CA ASN A 75 6.77 12.96 -1.28
C ASN A 75 5.44 13.13 -2.01
N PHE A 76 4.66 12.04 -2.05
CA PHE A 76 3.30 12.11 -2.56
C PHE A 76 2.37 12.66 -1.49
N THR A 77 1.63 13.72 -1.83
CA THR A 77 0.48 14.13 -1.04
C THR A 77 -0.69 13.16 -1.28
N PRO A 78 -1.68 13.09 -0.36
CA PRO A 78 -2.91 12.33 -0.61
C PRO A 78 -3.61 12.72 -1.94
N GLU A 79 -3.53 13.99 -2.32
CA GLU A 79 -4.07 14.50 -3.59
C GLU A 79 -3.30 13.97 -4.81
N ASP A 80 -1.97 13.88 -4.72
CA ASP A 80 -1.14 13.31 -5.79
C ASP A 80 -1.40 11.82 -5.98
N LEU A 81 -1.52 11.07 -4.88
CA LEU A 81 -1.90 9.65 -4.91
C LEU A 81 -3.26 9.47 -5.58
N PHE A 82 -4.22 10.34 -5.24
CA PHE A 82 -5.54 10.33 -5.86
C PHE A 82 -5.46 10.57 -7.37
N LYS A 83 -4.75 11.61 -7.83
CA LYS A 83 -4.59 11.92 -9.25
C LYS A 83 -3.91 10.79 -10.03
N LEU A 84 -2.87 10.17 -9.47
CA LEU A 84 -2.16 9.03 -10.07
C LEU A 84 -3.05 7.80 -10.23
N SER A 85 -3.81 7.49 -9.18
CA SER A 85 -4.72 6.34 -9.17
C SER A 85 -5.89 6.53 -10.12
N PHE A 86 -6.44 7.75 -10.16
CA PHE A 86 -7.51 8.10 -11.08
C PHE A 86 -7.03 8.03 -12.54
N LYS A 87 -5.81 8.50 -12.82
CA LYS A 87 -5.16 8.31 -14.14
C LYS A 87 -5.00 6.82 -14.47
N PHE A 88 -4.60 5.98 -13.50
CA PHE A 88 -4.50 4.53 -13.69
C PHE A 88 -5.85 3.89 -14.06
N ILE A 89 -6.93 4.22 -13.34
CA ILE A 89 -8.29 3.76 -13.67
C ILE A 89 -8.70 4.24 -15.07
N LYS A 90 -8.50 5.53 -15.36
CA LYS A 90 -8.88 6.14 -16.63
C LYS A 90 -8.13 5.53 -17.82
N GLY A 91 -6.88 5.12 -17.62
CA GLY A 91 -6.11 4.37 -18.62
C GLY A 91 -6.60 2.94 -18.83
N ASN A 92 -7.41 2.41 -17.92
CA ASN A 92 -7.85 1.02 -17.84
C ASN A 92 -9.38 0.91 -17.61
N VAL A 93 -10.16 1.75 -18.29
CA VAL A 93 -11.62 1.88 -18.05
C VAL A 93 -12.37 0.58 -18.34
N GLU A 94 -12.21 -0.02 -19.52
CA GLU A 94 -12.88 -1.27 -19.90
C GLU A 94 -12.64 -2.37 -18.86
N PHE A 95 -11.44 -2.37 -18.32
CA PHE A 95 -11.00 -3.33 -17.35
C PHE A 95 -11.54 -3.09 -15.94
N SER A 96 -11.56 -1.83 -15.53
CA SER A 96 -12.20 -1.39 -14.29
C SER A 96 -13.70 -1.74 -14.29
N PHE A 97 -14.36 -1.65 -15.45
CA PHE A 97 -15.74 -2.10 -15.64
C PHE A 97 -15.91 -3.61 -15.48
N LYS A 98 -15.08 -4.43 -16.15
CA LYS A 98 -15.17 -5.92 -16.07
C LYS A 98 -14.94 -6.46 -14.65
N TRP A 99 -14.04 -5.84 -13.89
CA TRP A 99 -13.72 -6.32 -12.55
C TRP A 99 -14.66 -5.80 -11.50
N GLY A 100 -15.03 -4.53 -11.58
CA GLY A 100 -16.00 -4.04 -10.64
C GLY A 100 -17.38 -4.68 -10.88
N SER A 101 -17.72 -5.15 -12.09
CA SER A 101 -18.96 -5.90 -12.32
C SER A 101 -18.92 -7.28 -11.64
N LEU A 102 -17.78 -7.97 -11.68
CA LEU A 102 -17.56 -9.20 -10.92
C LEU A 102 -17.69 -8.97 -9.41
N VAL A 103 -17.10 -7.89 -8.91
CA VAL A 103 -17.20 -7.49 -7.50
C VAL A 103 -18.63 -7.11 -7.11
N PHE A 104 -19.34 -6.43 -7.99
CA PHE A 104 -20.74 -6.05 -7.79
C PHE A 104 -21.65 -7.29 -7.77
N VAL A 105 -21.45 -8.22 -8.69
CA VAL A 105 -22.17 -9.51 -8.72
C VAL A 105 -21.91 -10.28 -7.43
N THR A 106 -20.65 -10.36 -6.99
CA THR A 106 -20.35 -10.95 -5.69
C THR A 106 -20.99 -10.14 -4.54
N ALA A 107 -21.04 -8.82 -4.59
CA ALA A 107 -21.71 -8.03 -3.55
C ALA A 107 -23.19 -8.41 -3.41
N LEU A 108 -23.88 -8.53 -4.54
CA LEU A 108 -25.27 -8.97 -4.58
C LEU A 108 -25.44 -10.36 -3.97
N PHE A 109 -24.54 -11.30 -4.28
CA PHE A 109 -24.56 -12.64 -3.67
C PHE A 109 -24.20 -12.64 -2.17
N SER A 110 -23.42 -11.66 -1.70
CA SER A 110 -23.14 -11.46 -0.28
C SER A 110 -24.40 -11.09 0.53
N PHE A 111 -25.40 -10.47 -0.10
CA PHE A 111 -26.71 -10.16 0.50
C PHE A 111 -27.74 -11.28 0.32
N SER A 112 -27.36 -12.41 -0.29
CA SER A 112 -28.31 -13.52 -0.47
C SER A 112 -28.72 -14.15 0.86
N SER A 113 -29.97 -14.63 0.93
CA SER A 113 -30.49 -15.39 2.09
C SER A 113 -29.81 -16.74 2.27
N TYR A 114 -29.07 -17.21 1.27
CA TYR A 114 -28.28 -18.44 1.32
C TYR A 114 -26.92 -18.16 1.96
N GLN A 115 -26.79 -18.51 3.25
CA GLN A 115 -25.60 -18.25 4.07
C GLN A 115 -24.29 -18.71 3.41
N ILE A 116 -24.27 -19.89 2.78
CA ILE A 116 -23.07 -20.43 2.12
C ILE A 116 -22.65 -19.55 0.95
N ILE A 117 -23.60 -19.14 0.12
CA ILE A 117 -23.35 -18.26 -1.04
C ILE A 117 -22.85 -16.90 -0.55
N SER A 118 -23.46 -16.36 0.51
CA SER A 118 -23.03 -15.10 1.13
C SER A 118 -21.59 -15.14 1.65
N VAL A 119 -21.22 -16.22 2.34
CA VAL A 119 -19.85 -16.41 2.89
C VAL A 119 -18.82 -16.54 1.77
N ILE A 120 -19.06 -17.39 0.77
CA ILE A 120 -18.14 -17.58 -0.36
C ILE A 120 -17.96 -16.27 -1.11
N SER A 121 -19.05 -15.55 -1.34
CA SER A 121 -19.03 -14.30 -2.06
C SER A 121 -18.23 -13.22 -1.31
N SER A 122 -18.46 -13.07 -0.01
CA SER A 122 -17.73 -12.15 0.85
C SER A 122 -16.23 -12.46 0.88
N PHE A 123 -15.86 -13.74 0.87
CA PHE A 123 -14.47 -14.18 0.79
C PHE A 123 -13.81 -13.74 -0.53
N ILE A 124 -14.49 -13.96 -1.66
CA ILE A 124 -13.98 -13.56 -2.98
C ILE A 124 -13.79 -12.05 -3.05
N GLN A 125 -14.75 -11.26 -2.55
CA GLN A 125 -14.62 -9.81 -2.54
C GLN A 125 -13.44 -9.33 -1.71
N ASN A 126 -13.27 -9.87 -0.50
CA ASN A 126 -12.17 -9.51 0.38
C ASN A 126 -10.80 -9.92 -0.22
N PHE A 127 -10.74 -11.07 -0.90
CA PHE A 127 -9.54 -11.48 -1.64
C PHE A 127 -9.18 -10.48 -2.73
N ILE A 128 -10.14 -10.13 -3.58
CA ILE A 128 -9.95 -9.19 -4.69
C ILE A 128 -9.49 -7.83 -4.15
N GLN A 129 -10.14 -7.33 -3.10
CA GLN A 129 -9.78 -6.06 -2.47
C GLN A 129 -8.33 -6.06 -1.96
N ASN A 130 -7.91 -7.12 -1.27
CA ASN A 130 -6.54 -7.23 -0.75
C ASN A 130 -5.48 -7.34 -1.87
N VAL A 131 -5.77 -8.05 -2.96
CA VAL A 131 -4.89 -8.11 -4.14
C VAL A 131 -4.63 -6.71 -4.67
N PHE A 132 -5.68 -5.92 -4.84
CA PHE A 132 -5.54 -4.57 -5.36
C PHE A 132 -4.92 -3.60 -4.37
N SER A 133 -5.26 -3.64 -3.08
CA SER A 133 -4.63 -2.76 -2.10
C SER A 133 -3.13 -3.02 -2.02
N ILE A 134 -2.68 -4.28 -2.01
CA ILE A 134 -1.26 -4.64 -2.05
C ILE A 134 -0.62 -4.19 -3.37
N PHE A 135 -1.29 -4.39 -4.50
CA PHE A 135 -0.83 -3.92 -5.81
C PHE A 135 -0.67 -2.41 -5.83
N PHE A 136 -1.64 -1.63 -5.32
CA PHE A 136 -1.56 -0.18 -5.27
C PHE A 136 -0.43 0.30 -4.35
N VAL A 137 -0.21 -0.35 -3.20
CA VAL A 137 0.94 0.00 -2.34
C VAL A 137 2.26 -0.22 -3.06
N LYS A 138 2.44 -1.40 -3.68
CA LYS A 138 3.64 -1.70 -4.48
C LYS A 138 3.76 -0.74 -5.66
N PHE A 139 2.65 -0.42 -6.31
CA PHE A 139 2.58 0.51 -7.41
C PHE A 139 3.00 1.91 -6.99
N PHE A 140 2.49 2.46 -5.89
CA PHE A 140 2.92 3.77 -5.39
C PHE A 140 4.38 3.78 -4.96
N LYS A 141 4.85 2.70 -4.32
CA LYS A 141 6.26 2.53 -3.95
C LYS A 141 7.18 2.50 -5.18
N ILE A 142 6.70 1.92 -6.28
CA ILE A 142 7.44 1.72 -7.54
C ILE A 142 6.98 2.73 -8.61
N SER A 143 6.19 3.77 -8.26
CA SER A 143 5.44 4.57 -9.26
C SER A 143 6.38 5.43 -10.11
N GLU A 144 6.94 4.79 -11.12
CA GLU A 144 7.86 5.24 -12.14
C GLU A 144 7.30 4.87 -13.52
N TYR A 145 6.00 4.61 -13.63
CA TYR A 145 5.39 4.29 -14.91
C TYR A 145 5.16 5.59 -15.70
N PRO A 146 5.65 5.70 -16.95
CA PRO A 146 5.23 6.78 -17.84
C PRO A 146 3.80 6.48 -18.30
N GLU A 147 3.03 7.51 -18.67
CA GLU A 147 1.62 7.38 -19.11
C GLU A 147 1.38 6.28 -20.16
N GLU A 148 2.40 5.92 -20.95
CA GLU A 148 2.34 4.82 -21.93
C GLU A 148 2.40 3.41 -21.32
N ASP A 149 3.14 3.19 -20.24
CA ASP A 149 3.20 1.87 -19.61
C ASP A 149 1.99 1.62 -18.70
N PHE A 150 1.29 2.67 -18.26
CA PHE A 150 -0.01 2.54 -17.58
C PHE A 150 -1.05 1.81 -18.41
N LYS A 151 -1.00 1.96 -19.75
CA LYS A 151 -1.86 1.21 -20.69
C LYS A 151 -1.41 -0.24 -20.85
N LYS A 152 -0.17 -0.58 -20.48
CA LYS A 152 0.41 -1.92 -20.60
C LYS A 152 0.29 -2.75 -19.34
N VAL A 153 0.11 -2.13 -18.17
CA VAL A 153 -0.09 -2.85 -16.91
C VAL A 153 -1.43 -3.57 -16.95
N LYS A 154 -1.40 -4.87 -17.26
CA LYS A 154 -2.59 -5.72 -17.23
C LYS A 154 -2.82 -6.11 -15.78
N LEU A 155 -4.05 -6.10 -15.25
CA LEU A 155 -4.30 -6.65 -13.89
C LEU A 155 -4.18 -8.17 -13.80
N SER A 156 -3.93 -8.88 -14.91
CA SER A 156 -3.28 -10.20 -14.84
C SER A 156 -1.93 -10.10 -14.13
N ASP A 157 -1.20 -9.01 -14.32
CA ASP A 157 0.08 -8.76 -13.68
C ASP A 157 -0.11 -8.32 -12.22
N ALA A 158 -1.19 -7.58 -11.89
CA ALA A 158 -1.55 -7.30 -10.50
C ALA A 158 -1.93 -8.58 -9.73
N PHE A 159 -2.76 -9.44 -10.33
CA PHE A 159 -3.11 -10.74 -9.75
C PHE A 159 -1.88 -11.64 -9.66
N ARG A 160 -1.06 -11.74 -10.70
CA ARG A 160 0.19 -12.53 -10.65
C ARG A 160 1.15 -12.02 -9.58
N CYS A 161 1.29 -10.70 -9.44
CA CYS A 161 2.23 -10.08 -8.51
C CYS A 161 1.76 -10.16 -7.04
N CYS A 162 0.45 -10.04 -6.79
CA CYS A 162 -0.07 -9.80 -5.45
C CYS A 162 -1.00 -10.89 -4.91
N SER A 163 -1.47 -11.84 -5.73
CA SER A 163 -2.37 -12.93 -5.29
C SER A 163 -1.78 -13.77 -4.16
N SER A 164 -0.50 -14.15 -4.26
CA SER A 164 0.17 -14.95 -3.22
C SER A 164 0.22 -14.20 -1.88
N ASN A 165 0.54 -12.91 -1.90
CA ASN A 165 0.56 -12.07 -0.70
C ASN A 165 -0.85 -11.86 -0.15
N ALA A 166 -1.85 -11.62 -0.99
CA ALA A 166 -3.24 -11.43 -0.57
C ALA A 166 -3.84 -12.70 0.03
N PHE A 167 -3.54 -13.86 -0.55
CA PHE A 167 -3.95 -15.15 -0.01
C PHE A 167 -3.28 -15.42 1.34
N GLY A 168 -1.98 -15.15 1.43
CA GLY A 168 -1.23 -15.17 2.70
C GLY A 168 -1.87 -14.26 3.74
N LEU A 169 -2.16 -13.01 3.38
CA LEU A 169 -2.80 -12.03 4.24
C LEU A 169 -4.14 -12.52 4.77
N MET A 170 -5.00 -13.07 3.91
CA MET A 170 -6.31 -13.58 4.35
C MET A 170 -6.18 -14.74 5.34
N LEU A 171 -5.31 -15.72 5.06
CA LEU A 171 -5.08 -16.83 5.99
C LEU A 171 -4.42 -16.37 7.29
N GLY A 172 -3.49 -15.42 7.21
CA GLY A 172 -2.85 -14.80 8.36
C GLY A 172 -3.87 -14.05 9.23
N MET A 173 -4.79 -13.31 8.62
CA MET A 173 -5.88 -12.63 9.31
C MET A 173 -6.84 -13.62 9.97
N LEU A 174 -7.22 -14.69 9.28
CA LEU A 174 -8.07 -15.73 9.85
C LEU A 174 -7.42 -16.39 11.07
N ALA A 175 -6.15 -16.78 10.95
CA ALA A 175 -5.39 -17.33 12.07
C ALA A 175 -5.26 -16.33 13.22
N PHE A 176 -4.96 -15.06 12.91
CA PHE A 176 -4.87 -13.98 13.89
C PHE A 176 -6.19 -13.80 14.65
N TRP A 177 -7.33 -13.75 13.94
CA TRP A 177 -8.65 -13.60 14.54
C TRP A 177 -9.08 -14.83 15.36
N LEU A 178 -8.72 -16.04 14.95
CA LEU A 178 -8.99 -17.25 15.75
C LEU A 178 -8.22 -17.21 17.09
N ILE A 179 -6.93 -16.86 17.04
CA ILE A 179 -6.10 -16.74 18.24
C ILE A 179 -6.61 -15.60 19.13
N LEU A 180 -6.86 -14.42 18.55
CA LEU A 180 -7.37 -13.26 19.27
C LEU A 180 -8.76 -13.53 19.86
N GLY A 181 -9.64 -14.20 19.11
CA GLY A 181 -10.98 -14.57 19.56
C GLY A 181 -10.95 -15.51 20.76
N LEU A 182 -10.09 -16.53 20.74
CA LEU A 182 -9.90 -17.43 21.88
C LEU A 182 -9.39 -16.67 23.12
N LEU A 183 -8.41 -15.78 22.96
CA LEU A 183 -7.89 -14.96 24.05
C LEU A 183 -8.96 -14.01 24.62
N LEU A 184 -9.68 -13.30 23.76
CA LEU A 184 -10.74 -12.37 24.16
C LEU A 184 -11.89 -13.10 24.87
N LEU A 185 -12.25 -14.31 24.43
CA LEU A 185 -13.29 -15.11 25.09
C LEU A 185 -12.90 -15.51 26.52
N LEU A 186 -11.63 -15.87 26.73
CA LEU A 186 -11.08 -16.11 28.07
C LEU A 186 -11.14 -14.83 28.93
N PHE A 187 -10.74 -13.68 28.37
CA PHE A 187 -10.80 -12.40 29.08
C PHE A 187 -12.23 -11.95 29.41
N ILE A 188 -13.20 -12.19 28.53
CA ILE A 188 -14.61 -11.88 28.80
C ILE A 188 -15.14 -12.72 29.96
N PHE A 189 -14.79 -14.01 29.99
CA PHE A 189 -15.16 -14.88 31.11
C PHE A 189 -14.54 -14.42 32.44
N LEU A 190 -13.31 -13.92 32.42
CA LEU A 190 -12.58 -13.46 33.61
C LEU A 190 -13.02 -12.06 34.08
N LEU A 191 -13.31 -11.14 33.15
CA LEU A 191 -13.49 -9.71 33.44
C LEU A 191 -14.94 -9.22 33.27
N LYS A 192 -15.88 -10.13 32.90
CA LYS A 192 -17.31 -9.84 32.70
C LYS A 192 -17.53 -8.60 31.82
N GLU A 193 -18.11 -7.54 32.38
CA GLU A 193 -18.46 -6.30 31.66
C GLU A 193 -17.25 -5.59 31.06
N ALA A 194 -16.11 -5.60 31.74
CA ALA A 194 -14.86 -5.03 31.21
C ALA A 194 -14.33 -5.82 30.00
N GLY A 195 -14.67 -7.11 29.89
CA GLY A 195 -14.33 -7.93 28.73
C GLY A 195 -14.98 -7.46 27.43
N TRP A 196 -16.23 -7.00 27.49
CA TRP A 196 -16.93 -6.46 26.31
C TRP A 196 -16.32 -5.15 25.82
N ILE A 197 -15.89 -4.29 26.75
CA ILE A 197 -15.18 -3.04 26.43
C ILE A 197 -13.85 -3.36 25.75
N LEU A 198 -13.09 -4.33 26.28
CA LEU A 198 -11.83 -4.78 25.68
C LEU A 198 -12.03 -5.38 24.28
N LEU A 199 -13.12 -6.12 24.06
CA LEU A 199 -13.48 -6.63 22.74
C LEU A 199 -13.74 -5.47 21.75
N GLY A 200 -14.54 -4.48 22.16
CA GLY A 200 -14.78 -3.28 21.34
C GLY A 200 -13.48 -2.54 20.99
N LEU A 201 -12.60 -2.34 21.98
CA LEU A 201 -11.30 -1.69 21.79
C LEU A 201 -10.37 -2.50 20.88
N SER A 202 -10.38 -3.83 20.96
CA SER A 202 -9.56 -4.69 20.11
C SER A 202 -9.99 -4.65 18.63
N ILE A 203 -11.30 -4.57 18.37
CA ILE A 203 -11.85 -4.40 17.02
C ILE A 203 -11.48 -3.02 16.48
N LEU A 204 -11.68 -1.96 17.27
CA LEU A 204 -11.33 -0.59 16.89
C LEU A 204 -9.83 -0.46 16.60
N TRP A 205 -8.98 -1.09 17.43
CA TRP A 205 -7.56 -1.18 17.18
C TRP A 205 -7.26 -1.88 15.86
N PHE A 206 -7.83 -3.05 15.62
CA PHE A 206 -7.57 -3.79 14.38
C PHE A 206 -7.95 -2.98 13.14
N LEU A 207 -9.14 -2.38 13.17
CA LEU A 207 -9.64 -1.50 12.11
C LEU A 207 -8.66 -0.34 11.86
N TYR A 208 -8.17 0.29 12.92
CA TYR A 208 -7.16 1.34 12.85
C TYR A 208 -5.83 0.87 12.23
N VAL A 209 -5.36 -0.34 12.55
CA VAL A 209 -4.05 -0.83 12.08
C VAL A 209 -4.11 -1.59 10.74
N TYR A 210 -5.31 -1.90 10.23
CA TYR A 210 -5.48 -2.68 9.00
C TYR A 210 -4.67 -2.17 7.79
N PRO A 211 -4.62 -0.85 7.49
CA PRO A 211 -3.77 -0.33 6.41
C PRO A 211 -2.28 -0.60 6.63
N PHE A 212 -1.82 -0.61 7.88
CA PHE A 212 -0.45 -0.98 8.22
C PHE A 212 -0.13 -2.40 7.79
N ILE A 213 -1.07 -3.30 8.08
CA ILE A 213 -0.91 -4.73 7.84
C ILE A 213 -0.82 -4.99 6.33
N ILE A 214 -1.65 -4.30 5.53
CA ILE A 214 -1.54 -4.29 4.08
C ILE A 214 -0.17 -3.74 3.62
N GLY A 215 0.28 -2.64 4.21
CA GLY A 215 1.60 -2.06 3.95
C GLY A 215 2.73 -3.05 4.22
N LEU A 216 2.71 -3.76 5.35
CA LEU A 216 3.68 -4.80 5.69
C LEU A 216 3.61 -5.99 4.73
N ALA A 217 2.41 -6.44 4.37
CA ALA A 217 2.20 -7.51 3.40
C ALA A 217 2.72 -7.15 2.01
N SER A 218 2.84 -5.85 1.70
CA SER A 218 3.36 -5.36 0.41
C SER A 218 4.89 -5.27 0.32
N LYS A 219 5.63 -5.39 1.45
CA LYS A 219 7.09 -5.20 1.47
C LYS A 219 7.88 -6.24 0.68
N GLY A 220 7.32 -7.43 0.48
CA GLY A 220 7.98 -8.54 -0.20
C GLY A 220 7.06 -9.24 -1.19
N SER A 221 7.54 -10.34 -1.77
CA SER A 221 6.75 -11.23 -2.61
C SER A 221 6.58 -12.60 -1.93
N GLY A 222 5.41 -13.18 -2.09
CA GLY A 222 5.09 -14.53 -1.63
C GLY A 222 4.15 -14.58 -0.42
N PHE A 223 3.62 -15.77 -0.23
CA PHE A 223 2.65 -16.12 0.79
C PHE A 223 3.07 -15.72 2.21
N SER A 224 4.32 -15.99 2.58
CA SER A 224 4.84 -15.77 3.93
C SER A 224 4.77 -14.30 4.36
N TYR A 225 5.07 -13.37 3.46
CA TYR A 225 5.00 -11.94 3.75
C TYR A 225 3.58 -11.48 4.04
N GLY A 226 2.59 -12.01 3.31
CA GLY A 226 1.18 -11.77 3.60
C GLY A 226 0.75 -12.41 4.92
N PHE A 227 1.06 -13.69 5.12
CA PHE A 227 0.63 -14.47 6.28
C PHE A 227 1.13 -13.90 7.60
N PHE A 228 2.40 -13.48 7.67
CA PHE A 228 2.98 -12.96 8.90
C PHE A 228 2.73 -11.46 9.13
N ALA A 229 2.13 -10.74 8.18
CA ALA A 229 1.91 -9.30 8.31
C ALA A 229 1.05 -8.93 9.54
N PRO A 230 -0.09 -9.60 9.85
CA PRO A 230 -0.91 -9.25 11.01
C PRO A 230 -0.17 -9.44 12.34
N PHE A 231 0.68 -10.46 12.42
CA PHE A 231 1.45 -10.78 13.62
C PHE A 231 2.62 -9.80 13.84
N LYS A 232 3.30 -9.39 12.75
CA LYS A 232 4.39 -8.41 12.81
C LYS A 232 3.94 -7.04 13.32
N THR A 233 2.68 -6.70 13.08
CA THR A 233 2.05 -5.48 13.58
C THR A 233 2.03 -5.41 15.10
N ILE A 234 1.81 -6.53 15.80
CA ILE A 234 1.76 -6.59 17.26
C ILE A 234 3.10 -6.15 17.86
N PHE A 235 4.21 -6.59 17.27
CA PHE A 235 5.56 -6.24 17.74
C PHE A 235 6.01 -4.84 17.34
N SER A 236 5.21 -4.10 16.57
CA SER A 236 5.52 -2.75 16.09
C SER A 236 4.73 -1.66 16.82
N PHE A 237 4.21 -1.96 18.03
CA PHE A 237 3.23 -1.16 18.77
C PHE A 237 3.59 0.32 18.91
N SER A 238 4.81 0.67 19.33
CA SER A 238 5.21 2.09 19.50
C SER A 238 5.12 2.91 18.22
N LYS A 239 5.38 2.27 17.07
CA LYS A 239 5.35 2.90 15.73
C LYS A 239 3.93 2.97 15.17
N THR A 240 3.09 2.03 15.56
CA THR A 240 1.66 2.01 15.23
C THR A 240 0.89 3.16 15.89
N PHE A 241 1.38 3.71 16.99
CA PHE A 241 0.73 4.82 17.73
C PHE A 241 1.45 6.16 17.60
N SER A 242 2.31 6.34 16.59
CA SER A 242 3.00 7.61 16.39
C SER A 242 2.02 8.72 15.96
N ALA A 243 2.36 9.99 16.22
CA ALA A 243 1.49 11.12 15.92
C ALA A 243 1.11 11.21 14.43
N ASN A 244 1.99 10.81 13.53
CA ASN A 244 1.72 10.71 12.10
C ASN A 244 0.75 9.57 11.79
N TYR A 245 0.91 8.44 12.47
CA TYR A 245 0.02 7.28 12.34
C TYR A 245 -1.39 7.57 12.85
N ILE A 246 -1.51 8.32 13.96
CA ILE A 246 -2.79 8.79 14.52
C ILE A 246 -3.52 9.66 13.51
N LYS A 247 -2.84 10.61 12.84
CA LYS A 247 -3.45 11.41 11.76
C LYS A 247 -4.00 10.51 10.65
N ILE A 248 -3.22 9.54 10.17
CA ILE A 248 -3.62 8.61 9.10
C ILE A 248 -4.84 7.77 9.52
N GLY A 249 -4.86 7.23 10.74
CA GLY A 249 -5.99 6.42 11.20
C GLY A 249 -7.25 7.22 11.53
N THR A 250 -7.12 8.52 11.87
CA THR A 250 -8.28 9.42 12.02
C THR A 250 -8.97 9.64 10.67
N TYR A 251 -8.20 9.81 9.59
CA TYR A 251 -8.72 9.83 8.22
C TYR A 251 -9.41 8.50 7.85
N TRP A 252 -8.87 7.37 8.30
CA TRP A 252 -9.44 6.04 8.02
C TRP A 252 -10.79 5.82 8.69
N LEU A 253 -10.94 6.22 9.97
CA LEU A 253 -12.23 6.18 10.67
C LEU A 253 -13.27 7.07 10.00
N PHE A 254 -12.88 8.27 9.56
CA PHE A 254 -13.76 9.18 8.86
C PHE A 254 -14.23 8.62 7.50
N VAL A 255 -13.31 8.05 6.71
CA VAL A 255 -13.68 7.45 5.41
C VAL A 255 -14.48 6.17 5.56
N SER A 256 -14.20 5.35 6.58
CA SER A 256 -14.99 4.15 6.88
C SER A 256 -16.43 4.52 7.26
N ALA A 257 -16.59 5.56 8.08
CA ALA A 257 -17.91 6.09 8.44
C ALA A 257 -18.68 6.61 7.21
N ILE A 258 -18.02 7.37 6.34
CA ILE A 258 -18.62 7.84 5.08
C ILE A 258 -18.97 6.67 4.16
N ALA A 259 -18.09 5.68 4.02
CA ALA A 259 -18.32 4.51 3.16
C ALA A 259 -19.50 3.65 3.63
N ILE A 260 -19.66 3.48 4.95
CA ILE A 260 -20.81 2.78 5.54
C ILE A 260 -22.10 3.56 5.30
N ILE A 261 -22.10 4.88 5.56
CA ILE A 261 -23.27 5.74 5.35
C ILE A 261 -23.66 5.80 3.86
N VAL A 262 -22.68 5.97 2.98
CA VAL A 262 -22.88 6.03 1.53
C VAL A 262 -23.29 4.67 0.96
N GLY A 263 -22.73 3.56 1.46
CA GLY A 263 -23.13 2.20 1.08
C GLY A 263 -24.58 1.88 1.46
N ILE A 264 -25.02 2.32 2.65
CA ILE A 264 -26.42 2.20 3.10
C ILE A 264 -27.36 3.06 2.22
N LEU A 265 -26.94 4.28 1.86
CA LEU A 265 -27.72 5.17 1.00
C LEU A 265 -27.81 4.69 -0.46
N LEU A 266 -26.81 3.98 -0.96
CA LEU A 266 -26.71 3.54 -2.37
C LEU A 266 -27.35 2.20 -2.68
N ALA A 267 -27.55 1.35 -1.68
CA ALA A 267 -28.40 0.18 -1.82
C ALA A 267 -29.85 0.53 -2.23
N ALA A 268 -30.22 1.82 -2.18
CA ALA A 268 -31.58 2.30 -2.44
C ALA A 268 -31.94 2.59 -3.91
N THR A 269 -31.04 2.56 -4.92
CA THR A 269 -31.46 2.93 -6.31
C THR A 269 -30.72 2.26 -7.48
N ILE A 270 -31.46 2.11 -8.60
CA ILE A 270 -31.15 1.45 -9.90
C ILE A 270 -29.93 2.06 -10.65
N VAL A 271 -29.39 3.20 -10.20
CA VAL A 271 -28.11 3.77 -10.68
C VAL A 271 -26.89 3.10 -9.98
N GLY A 272 -27.13 2.09 -9.15
CA GLY A 272 -26.16 1.48 -8.26
C GLY A 272 -24.95 0.83 -8.93
N ILE A 273 -25.04 0.33 -10.17
CA ILE A 273 -23.91 -0.41 -10.77
C ILE A 273 -22.74 0.53 -11.10
N PRO A 274 -22.88 1.59 -11.91
CA PRO A 274 -21.77 2.52 -12.20
C PRO A 274 -21.24 3.24 -10.94
N LEU A 275 -22.12 3.51 -9.98
CA LEU A 275 -21.77 4.23 -8.76
C LEU A 275 -21.09 3.31 -7.73
N ALA A 276 -21.53 2.06 -7.58
CA ALA A 276 -20.86 1.03 -6.78
C ALA A 276 -19.50 0.64 -7.38
N LEU A 277 -19.38 0.62 -8.72
CA LEU A 277 -18.11 0.46 -9.43
C LEU A 277 -17.13 1.57 -9.03
N MET A 278 -17.55 2.83 -9.10
CA MET A 278 -16.74 3.97 -8.68
C MET A 278 -16.35 3.88 -7.21
N ILE A 279 -17.26 3.48 -6.33
CA ILE A 279 -17.03 3.42 -4.88
C ILE A 279 -16.12 2.27 -4.49
N PHE A 280 -16.27 1.10 -5.12
CA PHE A 280 -15.40 -0.02 -4.88
C PHE A 280 -13.97 0.28 -5.34
N LEU A 281 -13.82 0.86 -6.53
CA LEU A 281 -12.52 1.31 -7.03
C LEU A 281 -11.93 2.42 -6.15
N TRP A 282 -12.77 3.35 -5.69
CA TRP A 282 -12.38 4.42 -4.77
C TRP A 282 -11.82 3.87 -3.45
N LEU A 283 -12.55 2.97 -2.79
CA LEU A 283 -12.13 2.38 -1.51
C LEU A 283 -10.85 1.57 -1.64
N THR A 284 -10.68 0.88 -2.77
CA THR A 284 -9.50 0.06 -3.05
C THR A 284 -8.27 0.92 -3.29
N ILE A 285 -8.41 2.01 -4.04
CA ILE A 285 -7.36 2.99 -4.29
C ILE A 285 -7.00 3.75 -3.02
N TYR A 286 -8.02 4.17 -2.29
CA TYR A 286 -7.86 4.93 -1.06
C TYR A 286 -7.16 4.07 0.00
N SER A 287 -7.58 2.81 0.19
CA SER A 287 -6.91 1.88 1.10
C SER A 287 -5.47 1.56 0.69
N GLY A 288 -5.19 1.38 -0.60
CA GLY A 288 -3.83 1.20 -1.11
C GLY A 288 -2.94 2.43 -0.91
N GLY A 289 -3.47 3.63 -1.14
CA GLY A 289 -2.76 4.90 -0.92
C GLY A 289 -2.47 5.15 0.55
N LEU A 290 -3.44 4.87 1.42
CA LEU A 290 -3.26 4.96 2.87
C LEU A 290 -2.26 3.93 3.40
N ALA A 291 -2.30 2.69 2.91
CA ALA A 291 -1.34 1.66 3.28
C ALA A 291 0.08 2.04 2.83
N TYR A 292 0.24 2.72 1.69
CA TYR A 292 1.53 3.27 1.25
C TYR A 292 2.02 4.40 2.18
N LEU A 293 1.17 5.40 2.47
CA LEU A 293 1.52 6.49 3.37
C LEU A 293 1.88 5.99 4.78
N SER A 294 1.13 4.99 5.26
CA SER A 294 1.40 4.29 6.51
C SER A 294 2.77 3.62 6.51
N LEU A 295 3.11 2.94 5.41
CA LEU A 295 4.41 2.27 5.25
C LEU A 295 5.55 3.28 5.24
N LYS A 296 5.37 4.40 4.55
CA LYS A 296 6.38 5.45 4.41
C LYS A 296 6.65 6.15 5.74
N ALA A 297 5.60 6.55 6.46
CA ALA A 297 5.73 7.15 7.79
C ALA A 297 6.52 6.24 8.75
N PHE A 298 6.35 4.92 8.65
CA PHE A 298 7.12 3.95 9.42
C PHE A 298 8.59 3.85 9.00
N GLU A 299 8.88 3.92 7.69
CA GLU A 299 10.25 3.89 7.18
C GLU A 299 11.03 5.15 7.60
N ASP A 300 10.37 6.32 7.61
CA ASP A 300 10.97 7.59 8.04
C ASP A 300 11.34 7.58 9.55
N GLU A 301 10.46 7.08 10.43
CA GLU A 301 10.73 6.94 11.87
C GLU A 301 11.82 5.92 12.22
N ARG A 302 12.17 5.01 11.31
CA ARG A 302 13.28 4.07 11.55
C ARG A 302 14.64 4.74 11.32
N ASN A 303 14.68 5.82 10.55
CA ASN A 303 15.91 6.48 10.10
C ASN A 303 16.25 7.74 10.91
N THR A 304 15.40 8.12 11.87
CA THR A 304 15.60 9.19 12.86
C THR A 304 15.89 8.60 14.23
#